data_AF-A0A925BXR5-F1
#
_entry.id   AF-A0A925BXR5-F1
#
_cell.length_a   1.000
_cell.length_b   1.000
_cell.length_c   1.000
_cell.angle_alpha   90.00
_cell.angle_beta   90.00
_cell.angle_gamma   90.00
#
_symmetry.space_group_name_H-M   'P 1'
#
loop_
_entity.id
_entity.type
_entity.pdbx_description
1 polymer ?
#
loop_
_entity_poly.entity_id
_entity_poly.type
_entity_poly.pdbx_seq_one_letter_code
_entity_poly.pdbx_strand_id
1 'polypeptide(L)'
;MKNKFLTIACAGLLFSALSCKKGFDEFLDKAPGVDVTENTIFSSRVNAETLVSTMYQFGMPSIFPNREAAVIVSNTGTSSSLAGTLSGATDESENEANFPFAQVWNSAGVTSSNIIGSEDSKYHGRWKAIRIANILLERIDEVPDADAGYKAQVKAEALF
;
A
#
# COMPACT_ATOMS: atom_id res chain seq x y z
N MET A 1 -64.45 25.72 2.19
CA MET A 1 -63.33 25.39 1.27
C MET A 1 -61.95 25.61 1.92
N LYS A 2 -61.72 26.69 2.68
CA LYS A 2 -60.46 26.96 3.41
C LYS A 2 -59.98 25.80 4.32
N ASN A 3 -60.87 25.19 5.10
CA ASN A 3 -60.46 24.11 6.02
C ASN A 3 -59.99 22.84 5.30
N LYS A 4 -60.55 22.50 4.13
CA LYS A 4 -60.11 21.36 3.33
C LYS A 4 -58.72 21.59 2.71
N PHE A 5 -58.43 22.83 2.31
CA PHE A 5 -57.11 23.24 1.83
C PHE A 5 -56.04 23.14 2.93
N LEU A 6 -56.39 23.55 4.16
CA LEU A 6 -55.48 23.46 5.30
C LEU A 6 -55.18 22.00 5.69
N THR A 7 -56.18 21.11 5.65
CA THR A 7 -55.97 19.68 5.91
C THR A 7 -55.08 19.02 4.85
N ILE A 8 -55.28 19.36 3.57
CA ILE A 8 -54.45 18.85 2.47
C ILE A 8 -53.00 19.37 2.58
N ALA A 9 -52.83 20.64 2.96
CA ALA A 9 -51.50 21.23 3.18
C ALA A 9 -50.76 20.57 4.35
N CYS A 10 -51.43 20.34 5.48
CA CYS A 10 -50.83 19.64 6.63
C CYS A 10 -50.51 18.17 6.31
N ALA A 11 -51.36 17.48 5.55
CA ALA A 11 -51.09 16.11 5.12
C ALA A 11 -49.86 16.06 4.19
N GLY A 12 -49.72 17.01 3.26
CA GLY A 12 -48.55 17.10 2.37
C GLY A 12 -47.23 17.34 3.14
N LEU A 13 -47.26 18.16 4.19
CA LEU A 13 -46.12 18.40 5.08
C LEU A 13 -45.72 17.13 5.86
N LEU A 14 -46.69 16.37 6.38
CA LEU A 14 -46.41 15.12 7.08
C LEU A 14 -45.85 14.04 6.14
N PHE A 15 -46.31 13.97 4.88
CA PHE A 15 -45.75 13.07 3.87
C PHE A 15 -44.34 13.48 3.42
N SER A 16 -44.01 14.78 3.41
CA SER A 16 -42.64 15.23 3.11
C SER A 16 -41.63 14.87 4.20
N ALA A 17 -42.07 14.79 5.47
CA ALA A 17 -41.23 14.36 6.59
C ALA A 17 -40.91 12.85 6.56
N LEU A 18 -41.74 12.04 5.89
CA LEU A 18 -41.54 10.59 5.70
C LEU A 18 -40.74 10.25 4.42
N SER A 19 -40.37 11.24 3.60
CA SER A 19 -39.67 11.03 2.32
C SER A 19 -38.15 10.84 2.49
N CYS A 20 -37.60 11.13 3.68
CA CYS A 20 -36.22 10.75 3.98
C CYS A 20 -36.13 9.23 4.17
N LYS A 21 -35.57 8.55 3.17
CA LYS A 21 -35.30 7.09 3.20
C LYS A 21 -34.31 6.66 4.31
N LYS A 22 -33.55 7.61 4.86
CA LYS A 22 -32.57 7.38 5.92
C LYS A 22 -33.14 7.80 7.26
N GLY A 23 -33.03 6.92 8.26
CA GLY A 23 -33.39 7.24 9.64
C GLY A 23 -32.53 8.39 10.20
N PHE A 24 -32.97 9.04 11.27
CA PHE A 24 -32.18 10.07 11.96
C PHE A 24 -30.79 9.56 12.37
N ASP A 25 -30.71 8.26 12.69
CA ASP A 25 -29.47 7.57 13.07
C ASP A 25 -28.48 7.43 11.89
N GLU A 26 -28.99 7.36 10.64
CA GLU A 26 -28.20 7.22 9.41
C GLU A 26 -27.87 8.57 8.74
N PHE A 27 -28.32 9.69 9.33
CA PHE A 27 -28.10 11.04 8.80
C PHE A 27 -26.63 11.47 8.90
N LEU A 28 -25.93 11.00 9.93
CA LEU A 28 -24.51 11.27 10.16
C LEU A 28 -23.58 10.20 9.59
N ASP A 29 -24.12 9.10 9.09
CA ASP A 29 -23.32 8.08 8.44
C ASP A 29 -22.70 8.65 7.17
N LYS A 30 -21.37 8.55 7.09
CA LYS A 30 -20.63 8.87 5.88
C LYS A 30 -21.28 8.14 4.71
N ALA A 31 -21.58 8.84 3.62
CA ALA A 31 -22.02 8.20 2.39
C ALA A 31 -21.04 7.04 2.07
N PRO A 32 -21.51 5.87 1.62
CA PRO A 32 -20.64 4.70 1.39
C PRO A 32 -19.44 5.14 0.55
N GLY A 33 -18.29 5.23 1.22
CA GLY A 33 -17.06 5.69 0.62
C GLY A 33 -16.45 4.55 -0.20
N VAL A 34 -15.70 4.90 -1.23
CA VAL A 34 -14.87 3.93 -1.99
C VAL A 34 -13.59 3.62 -1.20
N ASP A 35 -13.65 3.69 0.13
CA ASP A 35 -12.49 3.47 0.99
C ASP A 35 -12.27 1.96 1.07
N VAL A 36 -11.09 1.53 0.60
CA VAL A 36 -10.67 0.13 0.75
C VAL A 36 -10.24 -0.07 2.20
N THR A 37 -10.93 -0.96 2.89
CA THR A 37 -10.57 -1.40 4.25
C THR A 37 -9.89 -2.76 4.20
N GLU A 38 -9.25 -3.18 5.28
CA GLU A 38 -8.72 -4.55 5.35
C GLU A 38 -9.82 -5.61 5.15
N ASN A 39 -11.02 -5.37 5.68
CA ASN A 39 -12.16 -6.28 5.46
C ASN A 39 -12.55 -6.36 3.98
N THR A 40 -12.42 -5.25 3.25
CA THR A 40 -12.60 -5.24 1.80
C THR A 40 -11.52 -6.09 1.11
N ILE A 41 -10.27 -6.01 1.55
CA ILE A 41 -9.15 -6.79 1.00
C ILE A 41 -9.35 -8.29 1.22
N PHE A 42 -9.75 -8.71 2.42
CA PHE A 42 -9.94 -10.12 2.76
C PHE A 42 -11.33 -10.68 2.40
N SER A 43 -12.17 -9.90 1.73
CA SER A 43 -13.53 -10.32 1.34
C SER A 43 -13.57 -11.34 0.20
N SER A 44 -12.53 -11.40 -0.63
CA SER A 44 -12.42 -12.34 -1.74
C SER A 44 -10.97 -12.64 -2.06
N ARG A 45 -10.72 -13.78 -2.72
CA ARG A 45 -9.41 -14.18 -3.19
C ARG A 45 -8.79 -13.11 -4.10
N VAL A 46 -9.56 -12.60 -5.05
CA VAL A 46 -9.10 -11.58 -6.02
C VAL A 46 -8.64 -10.31 -5.30
N ASN A 47 -9.36 -9.90 -4.26
CA ASN A 47 -8.97 -8.73 -3.46
C ASN A 47 -7.72 -9.03 -2.62
N ALA A 48 -7.60 -10.23 -2.05
CA ALA A 48 -6.42 -10.65 -1.31
C ALA A 48 -5.17 -10.74 -2.20
N GLU A 49 -5.31 -11.16 -3.47
CA GLU A 49 -4.22 -11.20 -4.46
C GLU A 49 -3.62 -9.81 -4.73
N THR A 50 -4.39 -8.74 -4.54
CA THR A 50 -3.87 -7.36 -4.62
C THR A 50 -2.85 -7.10 -3.50
N LEU A 51 -3.13 -7.60 -2.29
CA LEU A 51 -2.22 -7.46 -1.16
C LEU A 51 -0.98 -8.36 -1.30
N VAL A 52 -1.15 -9.58 -1.82
CA VAL A 52 -0.03 -10.48 -2.18
C VAL A 52 0.88 -9.83 -3.22
N SER A 53 0.32 -9.25 -4.28
CA SER A 53 1.09 -8.53 -5.30
C SER A 53 1.84 -7.33 -4.72
N THR A 54 1.22 -6.63 -3.78
CA THR A 54 1.83 -5.51 -3.05
C THR A 54 2.99 -5.99 -2.17
N MET A 55 2.85 -7.15 -1.52
CA MET A 55 3.94 -7.78 -0.76
C MET A 55 5.17 -8.01 -1.66
N TYR A 56 4.98 -8.58 -2.86
CA TYR A 56 6.08 -8.77 -3.82
C TYR A 56 6.69 -7.45 -4.28
N GLN A 57 5.87 -6.44 -4.60
CA GLN A 57 6.34 -5.13 -5.06
C GLN A 57 7.32 -4.48 -4.08
N PHE A 58 7.03 -4.57 -2.78
CA PHE A 58 7.87 -3.98 -1.74
C PHE A 58 8.95 -4.92 -1.19
N GLY A 59 8.67 -6.23 -1.15
CA GLY A 59 9.50 -7.22 -0.46
C GLY A 59 10.55 -7.89 -1.35
N MET A 60 10.34 -7.94 -2.67
CA MET A 60 11.24 -8.66 -3.56
C MET A 60 12.62 -7.98 -3.64
N PRO A 61 13.71 -8.72 -3.34
CA PRO A 61 15.06 -8.27 -3.65
C PRO A 61 15.19 -8.08 -5.17
N SER A 62 15.52 -6.86 -5.59
CA SER A 62 15.79 -6.58 -7.00
C SER A 62 17.29 -6.50 -7.18
N ILE A 63 17.85 -7.40 -8.00
CA ILE A 63 19.24 -7.29 -8.47
C ILE A 63 19.40 -6.13 -9.47
N PHE A 64 18.28 -5.62 -9.99
CA PHE A 64 18.26 -4.53 -10.95
C PHE A 64 17.82 -3.20 -10.33
N PRO A 65 18.24 -2.09 -10.93
CA PRO A 65 17.80 -0.78 -10.51
C PRO A 65 16.32 -0.58 -10.79
N ASN A 66 15.53 -0.25 -9.77
CA ASN A 66 14.15 0.17 -9.94
C ASN A 66 14.03 1.67 -9.68
N ARG A 67 13.35 2.42 -10.56
CA ARG A 67 13.00 3.85 -10.39
C ARG A 67 11.56 4.05 -9.90
N GLU A 68 10.98 3.03 -9.30
CA GLU A 68 9.58 3.08 -8.91
C GLU A 68 9.37 4.01 -7.71
N ALA A 69 8.77 5.17 -7.96
CA ALA A 69 8.48 6.19 -6.96
C ALA A 69 7.56 5.70 -5.82
N ALA A 70 6.77 4.64 -6.07
CA ALA A 70 5.93 4.03 -5.04
C ALA A 70 6.76 3.24 -3.99
N VAL A 71 7.92 2.71 -4.39
CA VAL A 71 8.80 1.85 -3.58
C VAL A 71 9.98 2.62 -3.00
N ILE A 72 10.38 3.71 -3.64
CA ILE A 72 11.52 4.54 -3.25
C ILE A 72 11.05 5.80 -2.52
N VAL A 73 11.57 6.03 -1.32
CA VAL A 73 11.24 7.22 -0.51
C VAL A 73 12.22 8.39 -0.76
N SER A 74 13.20 8.23 -1.66
CA SER A 74 14.12 9.31 -1.98
C SER A 74 13.53 10.26 -3.03
N ASN A 75 13.39 11.55 -2.65
CA ASN A 75 12.99 12.63 -3.54
C ASN A 75 14.02 12.93 -4.65
N THR A 76 15.17 12.26 -4.66
CA THR A 76 16.23 12.49 -5.63
C THR A 76 16.13 11.60 -6.87
N GLY A 77 15.19 10.64 -6.91
CA GLY A 77 15.05 9.73 -8.06
C GLY A 77 16.30 8.89 -8.35
N THR A 78 17.32 8.96 -7.48
CA THR A 78 18.51 8.14 -7.50
C THR A 78 18.19 6.91 -6.68
N SER A 79 17.61 5.89 -7.31
CA SER A 79 17.85 4.54 -6.82
C SER A 79 19.37 4.34 -6.72
N SER A 80 19.83 3.77 -5.62
CA SER A 80 21.23 3.37 -5.36
C SER A 80 21.79 2.37 -6.37
N SER A 81 21.01 2.06 -7.39
CA SER A 81 21.29 1.08 -8.42
C SER A 81 21.43 1.73 -9.81
N LEU A 82 21.13 3.01 -9.99
CA LEU A 82 21.05 3.62 -11.33
C LEU A 82 22.36 4.01 -12.00
N ALA A 83 23.52 3.82 -11.37
CA ALA A 83 24.77 4.28 -11.97
C ALA A 83 25.96 3.31 -11.89
N GLY A 84 25.79 2.06 -11.42
CA GLY A 84 26.90 1.12 -11.44
C GLY A 84 26.64 -0.15 -10.63
N THR A 85 27.47 -1.16 -10.89
CA THR A 85 27.51 -2.39 -10.10
C THR A 85 28.00 -2.06 -8.68
N LEU A 86 27.32 -2.57 -7.63
CA LEU A 86 27.78 -2.42 -6.24
C LEU A 86 29.15 -3.07 -5.98
N SER A 87 29.64 -3.90 -6.90
CA SER A 87 30.99 -4.47 -6.88
C SER A 87 32.09 -3.41 -6.82
N GLY A 88 31.81 -2.16 -7.20
CA GLY A 88 32.80 -1.08 -7.11
C GLY A 88 32.93 -0.47 -5.71
N ALA A 89 32.07 -0.87 -4.78
CA ALA A 89 32.16 -0.57 -3.35
C ALA A 89 32.88 -1.69 -2.58
N THR A 90 33.23 -2.77 -3.27
CA THR A 90 34.00 -3.91 -2.76
C THR A 90 35.29 -4.04 -3.56
N ASP A 91 36.14 -5.01 -3.20
CA ASP A 91 37.36 -5.33 -3.95
C ASP A 91 37.10 -6.12 -5.26
N GLU A 92 35.84 -6.32 -5.65
CA GLU A 92 35.49 -7.07 -6.86
C GLU A 92 35.62 -6.25 -8.15
N SER A 93 35.59 -4.92 -8.07
CA SER A 93 35.79 -4.03 -9.22
C SER A 93 36.17 -2.60 -8.81
N GLU A 94 36.55 -1.75 -9.76
CA GLU A 94 36.90 -0.34 -9.54
C GLU A 94 35.95 0.60 -10.31
N ASN A 95 35.68 1.77 -9.74
CA ASN A 95 35.00 2.87 -10.42
C ASN A 95 36.01 3.96 -10.80
N GLU A 96 36.34 4.08 -12.09
CA GLU A 96 37.28 5.10 -12.58
C GLU A 96 36.76 6.54 -12.36
N ALA A 97 35.45 6.75 -12.40
CA ALA A 97 34.82 8.07 -12.32
C ALA A 97 34.16 8.32 -10.95
N ASN A 98 33.85 9.60 -10.66
CA ASN A 98 33.23 10.01 -9.38
C ASN A 98 31.69 9.98 -9.38
N PHE A 99 31.06 9.83 -10.55
CA PHE A 99 29.59 9.77 -10.67
C PHE A 99 28.96 8.38 -10.42
N PRO A 100 29.66 7.23 -10.60
CA PRO A 100 29.12 5.93 -10.22
C PRO A 100 28.81 5.88 -8.73
N PHE A 101 27.64 5.35 -8.42
CA PHE A 101 27.10 5.30 -7.07
C PHE A 101 28.05 4.64 -6.07
N ALA A 102 28.66 3.51 -6.46
CA ALA A 102 29.55 2.76 -5.60
C ALA A 102 30.81 3.55 -5.18
N GLN A 103 31.21 4.60 -5.91
CA GLN A 103 32.34 5.47 -5.53
C GLN A 103 32.05 6.32 -4.27
N VAL A 104 30.77 6.50 -3.91
CA VAL A 104 30.39 7.18 -2.66
C VAL A 104 30.90 6.39 -1.44
N TRP A 105 31.01 5.06 -1.53
CA TRP A 105 31.64 4.24 -0.49
C TRP A 105 33.15 4.49 -0.40
N ASN A 106 33.85 4.53 -1.54
CA ASN A 106 35.30 4.72 -1.59
C ASN A 106 35.76 6.15 -1.20
N SER A 107 34.85 7.12 -1.26
CA SER A 107 35.08 8.51 -0.86
C SER A 107 34.55 8.86 0.54
N ALA A 108 34.08 7.87 1.30
CA ALA A 108 33.45 8.05 2.62
C ALA A 108 32.25 9.02 2.59
N GLY A 109 31.50 9.06 1.48
CA GLY A 109 30.32 9.91 1.30
C GLY A 109 29.03 9.33 1.89
N VAL A 110 29.01 8.06 2.27
CA VAL A 110 27.88 7.43 2.96
C VAL A 110 27.99 7.68 4.47
N THR A 111 26.99 8.33 5.05
CA THR A 111 26.92 8.67 6.47
C THR A 111 25.61 8.18 7.07
N SER A 112 25.55 8.07 8.39
CA SER A 112 24.31 7.71 9.09
C SER A 112 23.16 8.70 8.83
N SER A 113 23.46 9.96 8.48
CA SER A 113 22.45 10.97 8.19
C SER A 113 21.90 10.91 6.76
N ASN A 114 22.61 10.29 5.82
CA ASN A 114 22.22 10.27 4.41
C ASN A 114 21.97 8.85 3.84
N ILE A 115 22.22 7.80 4.62
CA ILE A 115 22.21 6.40 4.16
C ILE A 115 20.92 5.97 3.46
N ILE A 116 19.75 6.46 3.88
CA ILE A 116 18.48 6.11 3.22
C ILE A 116 18.41 6.66 1.79
N GLY A 117 18.89 7.89 1.57
CA GLY A 117 18.91 8.50 0.24
C GLY A 117 20.11 8.06 -0.61
N SER A 118 21.19 7.66 0.06
CA SER A 118 22.53 7.49 -0.53
C SER A 118 22.98 6.03 -0.58
N GLU A 119 22.16 5.06 -0.18
CA GLU A 119 22.44 3.61 -0.28
C GLU A 119 21.14 2.81 -0.22
N ASP A 120 20.36 3.00 0.84
CA ASP A 120 19.23 2.15 1.13
C ASP A 120 17.88 2.82 0.85
N SER A 121 17.64 3.17 -0.42
CA SER A 121 16.42 3.85 -0.85
C SER A 121 15.15 2.99 -0.67
N LYS A 122 15.31 1.69 -0.43
CA LYS A 122 14.23 0.72 -0.16
C LYS A 122 13.98 0.47 1.32
N TYR A 123 14.74 1.07 2.23
CA TYR A 123 14.64 0.84 3.68
C TYR A 123 13.19 0.78 4.17
N HIS A 124 12.42 1.84 3.92
CA HIS A 124 11.02 1.92 4.34
C HIS A 124 10.10 0.96 3.58
N GLY A 125 10.41 0.66 2.31
CA GLY A 125 9.68 -0.33 1.51
C GLY A 125 9.74 -1.72 2.14
N ARG A 126 10.93 -2.14 2.61
CA ARG A 126 11.08 -3.45 3.27
C ARG A 126 10.25 -3.54 4.56
N TRP A 127 10.20 -2.48 5.35
CA TRP A 127 9.34 -2.42 6.53
C TRP A 127 7.84 -2.49 6.19
N LYS A 128 7.41 -1.88 5.08
CA LYS A 128 6.05 -2.05 4.57
C LYS A 128 5.78 -3.49 4.15
N ALA A 129 6.71 -4.13 3.45
CA ALA A 129 6.59 -5.54 3.05
C ALA A 129 6.44 -6.46 4.26
N ILE A 130 7.29 -6.30 5.28
CA ILE A 130 7.20 -7.07 6.54
C ILE A 130 5.84 -6.89 7.20
N ARG A 131 5.32 -5.66 7.24
CA ARG A 131 3.99 -5.40 7.79
C ARG A 131 2.89 -6.12 6.99
N ILE A 132 2.96 -6.04 5.66
CA ILE A 132 1.99 -6.70 4.77
C ILE A 132 2.03 -8.22 4.95
N ALA A 133 3.22 -8.82 4.99
CA ALA A 133 3.40 -10.24 5.22
C ALA A 133 2.75 -10.70 6.53
N ASN A 134 2.94 -9.96 7.62
CA ASN A 134 2.30 -10.27 8.89
C ASN A 134 0.76 -10.19 8.82
N ILE A 135 0.21 -9.18 8.13
CA ILE A 135 -1.25 -9.05 7.95
C ILE A 135 -1.80 -10.22 7.11
N LEU A 136 -1.08 -10.65 6.07
CA LEU A 136 -1.45 -11.82 5.27
C LEU A 136 -1.43 -13.10 6.13
N LEU A 137 -0.40 -13.30 6.95
CA LEU A 137 -0.31 -14.45 7.85
C LEU A 137 -1.46 -14.51 8.87
N GLU A 138 -1.88 -13.36 9.39
CA GLU A 138 -2.97 -13.25 10.36
C GLU A 138 -4.35 -13.53 9.73
N ARG A 139 -4.59 -13.03 8.51
CA ARG A 139 -5.95 -12.90 7.99
C ARG A 139 -6.30 -13.74 6.76
N ILE A 140 -5.33 -14.36 6.09
CA ILE A 140 -5.61 -15.11 4.85
C ILE A 140 -6.58 -16.28 5.05
N ASP A 141 -6.66 -16.83 6.27
CA ASP A 141 -7.60 -17.90 6.59
C ASP A 141 -9.07 -17.43 6.56
N GLU A 142 -9.33 -16.13 6.75
CA GLU A 142 -10.65 -15.51 6.76
C GLU A 142 -11.27 -15.39 5.36
N VAL A 143 -10.46 -15.52 4.30
CA VAL A 143 -10.93 -15.36 2.92
C VAL A 143 -11.90 -16.49 2.55
N PRO A 144 -13.18 -16.19 2.23
CA PRO A 144 -14.24 -17.21 2.16
C PRO A 144 -14.18 -18.08 0.89
N ASP A 145 -13.72 -17.53 -0.23
CA ASP A 145 -13.67 -18.16 -1.56
C ASP A 145 -12.28 -18.73 -1.92
N ALA A 146 -11.33 -18.66 -0.99
CA ALA A 146 -9.99 -19.21 -1.13
C ALA A 146 -9.92 -20.66 -0.64
N ASP A 147 -9.36 -21.55 -1.47
CA ASP A 147 -9.10 -22.94 -1.11
C ASP A 147 -7.91 -23.07 -0.13
N ALA A 148 -7.84 -24.21 0.56
CA ALA A 148 -6.78 -24.45 1.55
C ALA A 148 -5.38 -24.49 0.94
N GLY A 149 -5.24 -24.90 -0.33
CA GLY A 149 -3.97 -24.92 -1.04
C GLY A 149 -3.46 -23.50 -1.30
N TYR A 150 -4.33 -22.62 -1.80
CA TYR A 150 -4.00 -21.20 -1.97
C TYR A 150 -3.64 -20.51 -0.64
N LYS A 151 -4.42 -20.75 0.42
CA LYS A 151 -4.12 -20.18 1.76
C LYS A 151 -2.74 -20.61 2.26
N ALA A 152 -2.41 -21.90 2.11
CA ALA A 152 -1.10 -22.44 2.49
C ALA A 152 0.03 -21.84 1.64
N GLN A 153 -0.19 -21.68 0.34
CA GLN A 153 0.76 -21.04 -0.57
C GLN A 153 1.03 -19.60 -0.14
N VAL A 154 0.00 -18.77 0.07
CA VAL A 154 0.18 -17.36 0.49
C VAL A 154 0.92 -17.26 1.82
N LYS A 155 0.66 -18.14 2.78
CA LYS A 155 1.42 -18.19 4.05
C LYS A 155 2.89 -18.53 3.81
N ALA A 156 3.18 -19.49 2.94
CA ALA A 156 4.55 -19.86 2.59
C ALA A 156 5.27 -18.70 1.88
N GLU A 157 4.61 -18.02 0.96
CA GLU A 157 5.13 -16.84 0.27
C GLU A 157 5.40 -15.67 1.23
N ALA A 158 4.53 -15.45 2.23
CA ALA A 158 4.73 -14.41 3.23
C ALA A 158 5.88 -14.69 4.22
N LEU A 159 6.28 -15.95 4.37
CA LEU A 159 7.41 -16.37 5.21
C LEU A 159 8.75 -16.37 4.48
N PHE A 160 8.73 -16.43 3.14
CA PHE A 160 9.92 -16.48 2.28
C PHE A 160 10.48 -15.08 2.02
#